data_AF-A0AAE4SJB0-F1
#
_entry.id   AF-A0AAE4SJB0-F1
#
_cell.length_a   1.000
_cell.length_b   1.000
_cell.length_c   1.000
_cell.angle_alpha   90.00
_cell.angle_beta   90.00
_cell.angle_gamma   90.00
#
_symmetry.space_group_name_H-M   'P 1'
#
loop_
_entity.id
_entity.type
_entity.pdbx_description
1 polymer ?
#
loop_
_entity_poly.entity_id
_entity_poly.type
_entity_poly.pdbx_seq_one_letter_code
_entity_poly.pdbx_strand_id
1 'polypeptide(L)'
;MKSVRYFTLNFSGFTTAVSEKQGYLRLIAGEHVFYTDKRYFNDPSLFDRLKINQPLHLGARRLDNGSYWIHWLSDGETLLEPSQRVKRWARPLLFISLLTLIVTLIPLLVSASEWGRFGCGIIAILAFIALLTGLYERLFHPALKRHPAMRDLLAKMAMARRRDVSFCQPLPATTQALRQSAMPFTQALPERYAAQADIIIDAHFKKWYAGNPTREYHGLGIQCGSLPLAFWWQAGCANFALHPVFYRCQPPFLATGDRILAVYERDSRAIHALYNASDGAAYIKNHPLYPGRRQLSLLYYLFYGLALVMYLLFLGVELVSALQSGRRVWWQVQDSLDMLSLLLLCFGGVLAVLELIGPTAWLLSRRVADWLKLRSAMRRYLRGAAPPTTLEEVM
;
A
#
# COMPACT_ATOMS: atom_id res chain seq x y z
N MET A 1 15.60 -11.90 -9.35
CA MET A 1 16.31 -11.63 -8.07
C MET A 1 15.42 -12.08 -6.92
N LYS A 2 15.96 -12.75 -5.89
CA LYS A 2 15.16 -13.13 -4.70
C LYS A 2 14.68 -11.85 -3.99
N SER A 3 13.37 -11.76 -3.76
CA SER A 3 12.74 -10.61 -3.09
C SER A 3 13.00 -10.57 -1.59
N VAL A 4 13.38 -11.71 -0.99
CA VAL A 4 13.67 -11.83 0.44
C VAL A 4 15.18 -11.86 0.64
N ARG A 5 15.65 -11.17 1.68
CA ARG A 5 17.05 -11.13 2.11
C ARG A 5 17.14 -11.22 3.62
N TYR A 6 18.29 -11.71 4.07
CA TYR A 6 18.58 -11.93 5.48
C TYR A 6 19.89 -11.25 5.82
N PHE A 7 19.86 -10.41 6.84
CA PHE A 7 20.97 -9.55 7.18
C PHE A 7 21.37 -9.72 8.63
N THR A 8 22.65 -9.59 8.91
CA THR A 8 23.20 -9.36 10.25
C THR A 8 23.83 -7.97 10.24
N LEU A 9 23.43 -7.11 11.16
CA LEU A 9 23.99 -5.77 11.30
C LEU A 9 24.22 -5.42 12.77
N ASN A 10 25.03 -4.40 13.03
CA ASN A 10 25.15 -3.84 14.36
C ASN A 10 24.00 -2.86 14.62
N PHE A 11 23.18 -3.09 15.64
CA PHE A 11 21.95 -2.32 15.86
C PHE A 11 22.24 -0.91 16.38
N SER A 12 21.86 0.10 15.61
CA SER A 12 22.04 1.52 15.98
C SER A 12 20.81 2.16 16.65
N GLY A 13 19.75 1.39 16.89
CA GLY A 13 18.45 1.92 17.32
C GLY A 13 17.49 2.18 16.16
N PHE A 14 16.19 2.18 16.45
CA PHE A 14 15.14 2.57 15.51
C PHE A 14 14.82 4.06 15.63
N THR A 15 14.58 4.71 14.49
CA THR A 15 13.91 6.01 14.44
C THR A 15 12.40 5.77 14.37
N THR A 16 11.62 6.48 15.18
CA THR A 16 10.15 6.43 15.18
C THR A 16 9.59 7.46 14.20
N ALA A 17 8.62 7.05 13.38
CA ALA A 17 7.89 7.98 12.53
C ALA A 17 6.89 8.79 13.36
N VAL A 18 6.70 10.04 12.96
CA VAL A 18 5.65 10.92 13.48
C VAL A 18 4.30 10.33 13.04
N SER A 19 3.60 9.64 13.95
CA SER A 19 2.40 8.85 13.63
C SER A 19 1.52 8.61 14.86
N GLU A 20 0.24 8.26 14.66
CA GLU A 20 -0.81 8.11 15.69
C GLU A 20 -0.41 7.27 16.93
N LYS A 21 0.56 6.36 16.79
CA LYS A 21 1.03 5.46 17.87
C LYS A 21 2.55 5.25 17.89
N GLN A 22 3.31 6.03 17.12
CA GLN A 22 4.77 5.88 16.94
C GLN A 22 5.24 4.44 16.67
N GLY A 23 4.35 3.60 16.12
CA GLY A 23 4.60 2.18 15.88
C GLY A 23 5.34 1.92 14.58
N TYR A 24 5.39 2.91 13.69
CA TYR A 24 6.11 2.82 12.42
C TYR A 24 7.57 3.22 12.64
N LEU A 25 8.49 2.31 12.30
CA LEU A 25 9.91 2.38 12.64
C LEU A 25 10.79 2.32 11.40
N ARG A 26 11.92 3.03 11.45
CA ARG A 26 12.98 2.99 10.43
C ARG A 26 14.32 2.64 11.09
N LEU A 27 15.12 1.83 10.41
CA LEU A 27 16.50 1.53 10.76
C LEU A 27 17.38 1.80 9.53
N ILE A 28 18.45 2.56 9.71
CA ILE A 28 19.40 2.89 8.64
C ILE A 28 20.74 2.24 8.99
N ALA A 29 21.26 1.41 8.09
CA ALA A 29 22.55 0.74 8.24
C ALA A 29 23.37 0.89 6.94
N GLY A 30 24.29 1.86 6.95
CA GLY A 30 25.01 2.28 5.74
C GLY A 30 24.02 2.77 4.66
N GLU A 31 24.15 2.24 3.44
CA GLU A 31 23.26 2.53 2.32
C GLU A 31 21.90 1.80 2.39
N HIS A 32 21.68 0.94 3.40
CA HIS A 32 20.47 0.13 3.50
C HIS A 32 19.47 0.77 4.46
N VAL A 33 18.25 0.95 3.99
CA VAL A 33 17.13 1.46 4.78
C VAL A 33 16.10 0.36 4.99
N PHE A 34 15.74 0.15 6.25
CA PHE A 34 14.78 -0.83 6.69
C PHE A 34 13.59 -0.15 7.36
N TYR A 35 12.39 -0.61 7.03
CA TYR A 35 11.14 -0.15 7.62
C TYR A 35 10.39 -1.30 8.27
N THR A 36 9.65 -1.00 9.33
CA THR A 36 8.76 -1.97 9.97
C THR A 36 7.69 -1.28 10.77
N ASP A 37 6.63 -1.99 11.15
CA ASP A 37 5.59 -1.46 12.01
C ASP A 37 5.25 -2.45 13.13
N LYS A 38 5.34 -1.98 14.37
CA LYS A 38 5.10 -2.73 15.61
C LYS A 38 3.76 -3.48 15.58
N ARG A 39 2.74 -2.97 14.87
CA ARG A 39 1.41 -3.59 14.75
C ARG A 39 1.42 -4.96 14.04
N TYR A 40 2.44 -5.23 13.23
CA TYR A 40 2.59 -6.51 12.53
C TYR A 40 3.37 -7.56 13.31
N PHE A 41 3.66 -7.34 14.60
CA PHE A 41 4.35 -8.29 15.47
C PHE A 41 3.42 -8.83 16.55
N ASN A 42 3.67 -10.06 17.00
CA ASN A 42 2.85 -10.70 18.04
C ASN A 42 2.91 -9.93 19.38
N ASP A 43 4.12 -9.54 19.78
CA ASP A 43 4.40 -8.79 21.00
C ASP A 43 5.25 -7.54 20.69
N PRO A 44 4.61 -6.36 20.55
CA PRO A 44 5.28 -5.10 20.32
C PRO A 44 6.23 -4.65 21.43
N SER A 45 6.07 -5.14 22.66
CA SER A 45 6.91 -4.72 23.81
C SER A 45 8.34 -5.25 23.71
N LEU A 46 8.55 -6.31 22.94
CA LEU A 46 9.87 -6.90 22.72
C LEU A 46 10.83 -5.97 21.97
N PHE A 47 10.32 -4.96 21.26
CA PHE A 47 11.16 -3.95 20.60
C PHE A 47 11.97 -3.13 21.62
N ASP A 48 11.44 -2.94 22.82
CA ASP A 48 12.06 -2.11 23.86
C ASP A 48 13.16 -2.89 24.62
N ARG A 49 13.26 -4.21 24.39
CA ARG A 49 14.31 -5.09 24.95
C ARG A 49 15.57 -5.15 24.09
N LEU A 50 15.50 -4.67 22.85
CA LEU A 50 16.63 -4.71 21.92
C LEU A 50 17.72 -3.74 22.38
N LYS A 51 18.96 -4.24 22.49
CA LYS A 51 20.11 -3.43 22.95
C LYS A 51 20.90 -2.87 21.78
N ILE A 52 21.19 -1.57 21.85
CA ILE A 52 22.04 -0.87 20.89
C ILE A 52 23.46 -1.47 20.92
N ASN A 53 24.15 -1.43 19.79
CA ASN A 53 25.50 -1.98 19.57
C ASN A 53 25.61 -3.51 19.74
N GLN A 54 24.49 -4.23 19.57
CA GLN A 54 24.46 -5.69 19.50
C GLN A 54 24.13 -6.17 18.08
N PRO A 55 24.58 -7.37 17.71
CA PRO A 55 24.21 -7.96 16.43
C PRO A 55 22.70 -8.17 16.36
N LEU A 56 22.10 -7.69 15.29
CA LEU A 56 20.69 -7.86 14.99
C LEU A 56 20.53 -8.56 13.65
N HIS A 57 19.78 -9.67 13.69
CA HIS A 57 19.47 -10.51 12.56
C HIS A 57 18.07 -10.16 12.03
N LEU A 58 17.96 -9.91 10.73
CA LEU A 58 16.74 -9.43 10.09
C LEU A 58 16.29 -10.37 8.98
N GLY A 59 15.00 -10.73 8.96
CA GLY A 59 14.34 -11.26 7.77
C GLY A 59 13.54 -10.17 7.08
N ALA A 60 14.02 -9.71 5.92
CA ALA A 60 13.43 -8.57 5.24
C ALA A 60 13.11 -8.84 3.78
N ARG A 61 12.08 -8.17 3.27
CA ARG A 61 11.71 -8.17 1.85
C ARG A 61 12.17 -6.87 1.21
N ARG A 62 12.83 -6.95 0.06
CA ARG A 62 13.20 -5.79 -0.75
C ARG A 62 11.96 -5.18 -1.41
N LEU A 63 11.84 -3.86 -1.32
CA LEU A 63 10.84 -3.02 -1.97
C LEU A 63 11.36 -2.54 -3.34
N ASP A 64 10.46 -2.05 -4.19
CA ASP A 64 10.78 -1.67 -5.58
C ASP A 64 11.73 -0.46 -5.62
N ASN A 65 11.69 0.40 -4.60
CA ASN A 65 12.58 1.55 -4.45
C ASN A 65 13.94 1.21 -3.84
N GLY A 66 14.24 -0.08 -3.61
CA GLY A 66 15.52 -0.54 -3.07
C GLY A 66 15.60 -0.66 -1.55
N SER A 67 14.67 -0.06 -0.81
CA SER A 67 14.55 -0.21 0.64
C SER A 67 14.02 -1.59 1.03
N TYR A 68 13.95 -1.88 2.34
CA TYR A 68 13.57 -3.18 2.86
C TYR A 68 12.44 -3.08 3.89
N TRP A 69 11.51 -4.01 3.85
CA TRP A 69 10.50 -4.20 4.90
C TRP A 69 10.87 -5.38 5.80
N ILE A 70 11.02 -5.14 7.11
CA ILE A 70 11.34 -6.19 8.09
C ILE A 70 10.08 -6.95 8.46
N HIS A 71 10.15 -8.29 8.37
CA HIS A 71 9.06 -9.19 8.75
C HIS A 71 9.29 -9.90 10.08
N TRP A 72 10.55 -10.17 10.41
CA TRP A 72 10.98 -10.70 11.70
C TRP A 72 12.39 -10.22 12.00
N LEU A 73 12.74 -10.16 13.28
CA LEU A 73 14.09 -9.79 13.73
C LEU A 73 14.46 -10.52 15.01
N SER A 74 15.75 -10.72 15.24
CA SER A 74 16.28 -11.37 16.44
C SER A 74 17.66 -10.86 16.81
N ASP A 75 17.91 -10.68 18.10
CA ASP A 75 19.24 -10.40 18.68
C ASP A 75 19.94 -11.68 19.16
N GLY A 76 19.37 -12.86 18.89
CA GLY A 76 19.83 -14.17 19.36
C GLY A 76 19.20 -14.65 20.68
N GLU A 77 18.68 -13.73 21.50
CA GLU A 77 17.98 -14.04 22.76
C GLU A 77 16.46 -13.88 22.59
N THR A 78 16.05 -12.74 22.05
CA THR A 78 14.69 -12.35 21.75
C THR A 78 14.41 -12.54 20.26
N LEU A 79 13.27 -13.15 19.93
CA LEU A 79 12.78 -13.26 18.57
C LEU A 79 11.46 -12.50 18.44
N LEU A 80 11.44 -11.52 17.54
CA LEU A 80 10.24 -10.77 17.22
C LEU A 80 9.56 -11.39 15.99
N GLU A 81 8.44 -12.06 16.26
CA GLU A 81 7.68 -12.81 15.27
C GLU A 81 6.52 -12.01 14.68
N PRO A 82 6.19 -12.24 13.39
CA PRO A 82 5.06 -11.57 12.75
C PRO A 82 3.74 -12.03 13.38
N SER A 83 2.80 -11.10 13.48
CA SER A 83 1.49 -11.38 14.03
C SER A 83 0.69 -12.32 13.14
N GLN A 84 0.41 -13.53 13.62
CA GLN A 84 -0.45 -14.49 12.93
C GLN A 84 -1.92 -14.36 13.36
N ARG A 85 -2.34 -13.16 13.79
CA ARG A 85 -3.69 -12.93 14.32
C ARG A 85 -4.71 -13.03 13.19
N VAL A 86 -5.19 -14.25 12.93
CA VAL A 86 -6.52 -14.45 12.36
C VAL A 86 -7.50 -13.89 13.39
N LYS A 87 -8.30 -12.90 13.01
CA LYS A 87 -9.35 -12.38 13.88
C LYS A 87 -10.24 -13.55 14.30
N ARG A 88 -10.32 -13.85 15.60
CA ARG A 88 -11.05 -15.02 16.13
C ARG A 88 -12.51 -15.06 15.68
N TRP A 89 -13.11 -13.90 15.38
CA TRP A 89 -14.48 -13.76 14.90
C TRP A 89 -14.69 -14.09 13.42
N ALA A 90 -13.63 -14.21 12.59
CA ALA A 90 -13.79 -14.48 11.16
C ALA A 90 -14.43 -15.85 10.86
N ARG A 91 -14.13 -16.86 11.69
CA ARG A 91 -14.72 -18.21 11.58
C ARG A 91 -16.22 -18.22 11.91
N PRO A 92 -16.66 -17.76 13.10
CA PRO A 92 -18.08 -17.70 13.40
C PRO A 92 -18.83 -16.78 12.44
N LEU A 93 -18.25 -15.65 12.03
CA LEU A 93 -18.86 -14.76 11.03
C LEU A 93 -19.15 -15.50 9.73
N LEU A 94 -18.19 -16.25 9.17
CA LEU A 94 -18.42 -17.01 7.93
C LEU A 94 -19.58 -17.99 8.07
N PHE A 95 -19.58 -18.81 9.14
CA PHE A 95 -20.63 -19.81 9.35
C PHE A 95 -22.01 -19.19 9.61
N ILE A 96 -22.09 -18.16 10.46
CA ILE A 96 -23.33 -17.44 10.73
C ILE A 96 -23.84 -16.77 9.45
N SER A 97 -22.96 -16.08 8.71
CA SER A 97 -23.34 -15.41 7.47
C SER A 97 -23.81 -16.38 6.40
N LEU A 98 -23.16 -17.55 6.27
CA LEU A 98 -23.58 -18.60 5.34
C LEU A 98 -24.97 -19.13 5.72
N LEU A 99 -25.18 -19.42 7.00
CA LEU A 99 -26.48 -19.89 7.50
C LEU A 99 -27.58 -18.85 7.28
N THR A 100 -27.31 -17.58 7.61
CA THR A 100 -28.25 -16.47 7.37
C THR A 100 -28.55 -16.31 5.89
N LEU A 101 -27.56 -16.45 5.00
CA LEU A 101 -27.77 -16.39 3.55
C LEU A 101 -28.68 -17.52 3.06
N ILE A 102 -28.46 -18.76 3.52
CA ILE A 102 -29.31 -19.92 3.17
C ILE A 102 -30.74 -19.71 3.66
N VAL A 103 -30.91 -19.31 4.93
CA VAL A 103 -32.23 -19.10 5.55
C VAL A 103 -32.99 -17.95 4.89
N THR A 104 -32.31 -16.90 4.44
CA THR A 104 -32.95 -15.75 3.78
C THR A 104 -33.26 -15.96 2.30
N LEU A 105 -32.53 -16.87 1.63
CA LEU A 105 -32.80 -17.24 0.24
C LEU A 105 -34.15 -17.97 0.09
N ILE A 106 -34.52 -18.81 1.07
CA ILE A 106 -35.74 -19.62 1.04
C ILE A 106 -37.01 -18.73 0.97
N PRO A 107 -37.23 -17.75 1.86
CA PRO A 107 -38.34 -16.79 1.74
C PRO A 107 -38.27 -15.93 0.49
N LEU A 108 -37.07 -15.63 -0.03
CA LEU A 108 -36.93 -14.85 -1.26
C LEU A 108 -37.53 -15.57 -2.47
N LEU A 109 -37.42 -16.90 -2.49
CA LEU A 109 -37.92 -17.78 -3.56
C LEU A 109 -39.40 -18.16 -3.38
N VAL A 110 -39.89 -18.24 -2.13
CA VAL A 110 -41.21 -18.82 -1.81
C VAL A 110 -42.25 -17.77 -1.37
N SER A 111 -41.82 -16.62 -0.83
CA SER A 111 -42.75 -15.62 -0.29
C SER A 111 -43.55 -14.92 -1.39
N ALA A 112 -44.86 -14.75 -1.20
CA ALA A 112 -45.73 -13.95 -2.05
C ALA A 112 -45.74 -12.45 -1.69
N SER A 113 -45.19 -12.07 -0.54
CA SER A 113 -45.18 -10.68 -0.05
C SER A 113 -43.96 -9.92 -0.57
N GLU A 114 -44.20 -8.79 -1.25
CA GLU A 114 -43.15 -7.90 -1.77
C GLU A 114 -42.31 -7.27 -0.66
N TRP A 115 -42.94 -6.86 0.45
CA TRP A 115 -42.25 -6.35 1.64
C TRP A 115 -41.38 -7.42 2.31
N GLY A 116 -41.85 -8.68 2.33
CA GLY A 116 -41.07 -9.81 2.82
C GLY A 116 -39.84 -10.10 1.95
N ARG A 117 -39.98 -10.05 0.62
CA ARG A 117 -38.86 -10.21 -0.33
C ARG A 117 -37.83 -9.10 -0.19
N PHE A 118 -38.28 -7.85 -0.03
CA PHE A 118 -37.39 -6.71 0.14
C PHE A 118 -36.59 -6.79 1.46
N GLY A 119 -37.27 -7.09 2.58
CA GLY A 119 -36.62 -7.28 3.88
C GLY A 119 -35.62 -8.43 3.88
N CYS A 120 -36.00 -9.61 3.37
CA CYS A 120 -35.09 -10.75 3.23
C CYS A 120 -33.94 -10.47 2.26
N GLY A 121 -34.17 -9.67 1.21
CA GLY A 121 -33.14 -9.26 0.25
C GLY A 121 -32.05 -8.39 0.88
N ILE A 122 -32.41 -7.42 1.72
CA ILE A 122 -31.43 -6.61 2.45
C ILE A 122 -30.61 -7.48 3.40
N ILE A 123 -31.26 -8.39 4.14
CA ILE A 123 -30.56 -9.31 5.05
C ILE A 123 -29.63 -10.24 4.28
N ALA A 124 -30.05 -10.74 3.11
CA ALA A 124 -29.22 -11.57 2.23
C ALA A 124 -27.98 -10.80 1.72
N ILE A 125 -28.13 -9.52 1.33
CA ILE A 125 -27.01 -8.67 0.90
C ILE A 125 -26.02 -8.45 2.04
N LEU A 126 -26.50 -8.12 3.24
CA LEU A 126 -25.65 -7.94 4.42
C LEU A 126 -24.94 -9.25 4.81
N ALA A 127 -25.65 -10.37 4.77
CA ALA A 127 -25.08 -11.70 5.01
C ALA A 127 -24.04 -12.06 3.94
N PHE A 128 -24.26 -11.69 2.68
CA PHE A 128 -23.29 -11.91 1.60
C PHE A 128 -22.02 -11.07 1.79
N ILE A 129 -22.13 -9.79 2.16
CA ILE A 129 -20.98 -8.93 2.47
C ILE A 129 -20.19 -9.48 3.66
N ALA A 130 -20.88 -9.93 4.71
CA ALA A 130 -20.25 -10.56 5.87
C ALA A 130 -19.59 -11.90 5.52
N LEU A 131 -20.22 -12.71 4.65
CA LEU A 131 -19.64 -13.95 4.12
C LEU A 131 -18.36 -13.67 3.34
N LEU A 132 -18.36 -12.69 2.43
CA LEU A 132 -17.17 -12.29 1.67
C LEU A 132 -16.05 -11.82 2.59
N THR A 133 -16.38 -11.06 3.64
CA THR A 133 -15.41 -10.59 4.64
C THR A 133 -14.80 -11.77 5.42
N GLY A 134 -15.62 -12.71 5.86
CA GLY A 134 -15.17 -13.93 6.55
C GLY A 134 -14.35 -14.85 5.64
N LEU A 135 -14.74 -14.96 4.37
CA LEU A 135 -14.04 -15.73 3.34
C LEU A 135 -12.68 -15.11 3.01
N TYR A 136 -12.61 -13.78 2.86
CA TYR A 136 -11.37 -13.04 2.67
C TYR A 136 -10.39 -13.33 3.82
N GLU A 137 -10.80 -13.13 5.07
CA GLU A 137 -9.94 -13.39 6.24
C GLU A 137 -9.49 -14.87 6.30
N ARG A 138 -10.35 -15.81 5.89
CA ARG A 138 -10.01 -17.25 5.87
C ARG A 138 -9.10 -17.68 4.72
N LEU A 139 -9.26 -17.14 3.53
CA LEU A 139 -8.48 -17.50 2.35
C LEU A 139 -7.15 -16.75 2.31
N PHE A 140 -7.14 -15.49 2.74
CA PHE A 140 -5.99 -14.62 2.66
C PHE A 140 -4.81 -15.14 3.47
N HIS A 141 -5.01 -15.54 4.72
CA HIS A 141 -3.92 -16.04 5.57
C HIS A 141 -3.24 -17.35 5.07
N PRO A 142 -3.97 -18.41 4.69
CA PRO A 142 -3.34 -19.60 4.12
C PRO A 142 -2.73 -19.32 2.75
N ALA A 143 -3.35 -18.47 1.91
CA ALA A 143 -2.74 -18.03 0.65
C ALA A 143 -1.43 -17.27 0.91
N LEU A 144 -1.41 -16.39 1.91
CA LEU A 144 -0.22 -15.67 2.35
C LEU A 144 0.88 -16.63 2.82
N LYS A 145 0.56 -17.65 3.61
CA LYS A 145 1.53 -18.67 4.06
C LYS A 145 2.08 -19.51 2.91
N ARG A 146 1.28 -19.74 1.85
CA ARG A 146 1.72 -20.43 0.63
C ARG A 146 2.54 -19.55 -0.31
N HIS A 147 2.49 -18.23 -0.15
CA HIS A 147 3.28 -17.32 -0.96
C HIS A 147 4.78 -17.63 -0.81
N PRO A 148 5.53 -17.84 -1.93
CA PRO A 148 6.92 -18.30 -1.87
C PRO A 148 7.83 -17.47 -0.96
N ALA A 149 7.72 -16.14 -1.03
CA ALA A 149 8.50 -15.23 -0.19
C ALA A 149 8.15 -15.34 1.30
N MET A 150 6.87 -15.53 1.64
CA MET A 150 6.47 -15.67 3.04
C MET A 150 6.89 -17.03 3.58
N ARG A 151 6.78 -18.09 2.77
CA ARG A 151 7.23 -19.43 3.14
C ARG A 151 8.73 -19.43 3.46
N ASP A 152 9.54 -18.78 2.63
CA ASP A 152 10.98 -18.64 2.85
C ASP A 152 11.29 -17.83 4.12
N LEU A 153 10.61 -16.68 4.31
CA LEU A 153 10.71 -15.87 5.53
C LEU A 153 10.40 -16.67 6.80
N LEU A 154 9.29 -17.43 6.80
CA LEU A 154 8.86 -18.24 7.94
C LEU A 154 9.78 -19.43 8.19
N ALA A 155 10.30 -20.06 7.14
CA ALA A 155 11.25 -21.17 7.28
C ALA A 155 12.56 -20.70 7.93
N LYS A 156 13.10 -19.56 7.48
CA LYS A 156 14.31 -18.96 8.05
C LYS A 156 14.10 -18.38 9.45
N MET A 157 12.92 -17.84 9.73
CA MET A 157 12.53 -17.46 11.09
C MET A 157 12.52 -18.68 12.03
N ALA A 158 12.04 -19.85 11.58
CA ALA A 158 12.05 -21.07 12.39
C ALA A 158 13.48 -21.56 12.69
N MET A 159 14.44 -21.33 11.78
CA MET A 159 15.87 -21.56 12.02
C MET A 159 16.42 -20.56 13.06
N ALA A 160 16.12 -19.27 12.92
CA ALA A 160 16.51 -18.24 13.87
C ALA A 160 15.95 -18.49 15.29
N ARG A 161 14.75 -19.06 15.40
CA ARG A 161 14.17 -19.50 16.68
C ARG A 161 15.03 -20.56 17.38
N ARG A 162 15.76 -21.39 16.61
CA ARG A 162 16.74 -22.37 17.11
C ARG A 162 18.13 -21.77 17.28
N ARG A 163 18.26 -20.44 17.19
CA ARG A 163 19.53 -19.68 17.23
C ARG A 163 20.48 -19.98 16.06
N ASP A 164 19.99 -20.60 14.99
CA ASP A 164 20.76 -20.75 13.76
C ASP A 164 20.49 -19.53 12.86
N VAL A 165 21.50 -18.67 12.74
CA VAL A 165 21.50 -17.43 11.93
C VAL A 165 22.59 -17.45 10.85
N SER A 166 23.14 -18.64 10.54
CA SER A 166 24.23 -18.83 9.57
C SER A 166 23.89 -18.36 8.15
N PHE A 167 22.60 -18.29 7.81
CA PHE A 167 22.11 -17.83 6.52
C PHE A 167 22.05 -16.30 6.38
N CYS A 168 22.24 -15.54 7.46
CA CYS A 168 22.22 -14.09 7.44
C CYS A 168 23.53 -13.53 6.89
N GLN A 169 23.44 -12.60 5.95
CA GLN A 169 24.61 -11.94 5.37
C GLN A 169 25.03 -10.76 6.25
N PRO A 170 26.30 -10.68 6.69
CA PRO A 170 26.77 -9.52 7.44
C PRO A 170 26.75 -8.29 6.53
N LEU A 171 26.09 -7.24 6.98
CA LEU A 171 26.22 -5.92 6.39
C LEU A 171 27.54 -5.34 6.91
N PRO A 172 28.43 -4.85 6.04
CA PRO A 172 29.64 -4.18 6.49
C PRO A 172 29.23 -3.03 7.40
N ALA A 173 29.96 -2.89 8.51
CA ALA A 173 29.89 -1.72 9.39
C ALA A 173 30.41 -0.51 8.63
N THR A 174 29.64 -0.06 7.65
CA THR A 174 29.94 1.14 6.90
C THR A 174 29.65 2.27 7.86
N THR A 175 30.65 3.10 8.11
CA THR A 175 30.50 4.37 8.80
C THR A 175 29.28 5.05 8.25
N GLN A 176 28.29 5.24 9.12
CA GLN A 176 27.01 5.90 8.89
C GLN A 176 27.14 6.84 7.70
N ALA A 177 26.59 6.42 6.54
CA ALA A 177 26.80 7.11 5.27
C ALA A 177 26.61 8.60 5.53
N LEU A 178 27.71 9.34 5.35
CA LEU A 178 27.86 10.73 5.75
C LEU A 178 26.61 11.47 5.29
N ARG A 179 25.77 11.87 6.25
CA ARG A 179 24.44 12.48 6.04
C ARG A 179 24.51 13.42 4.84
N GLN A 180 24.13 12.96 3.66
CA GLN A 180 24.23 13.76 2.45
C GLN A 180 23.31 14.95 2.69
N SER A 181 23.88 16.15 2.76
CA SER A 181 23.07 17.35 2.66
C SER A 181 22.30 17.22 1.35
N ALA A 182 20.97 17.40 1.41
CA ALA A 182 20.19 17.51 0.19
C ALA A 182 20.86 18.57 -0.68
N MET A 183 21.21 18.21 -1.92
CA MET A 183 21.76 19.19 -2.84
C MET A 183 20.76 20.35 -2.97
N PRO A 184 21.24 21.60 -3.13
CA PRO A 184 20.34 22.72 -3.31
C PRO A 184 19.43 22.48 -4.51
N PHE A 185 18.14 22.81 -4.35
CA PHE A 185 17.17 22.65 -5.41
C PHE A 185 17.34 23.75 -6.44
N THR A 186 17.90 23.40 -7.60
CA THR A 186 18.26 24.34 -8.67
C THR A 186 17.27 24.34 -9.84
N GLN A 187 16.29 23.44 -9.83
CA GLN A 187 15.33 23.31 -10.92
C GLN A 187 14.28 24.43 -10.86
N ALA A 188 13.95 25.01 -12.02
CA ALA A 188 12.91 26.02 -12.11
C ALA A 188 11.55 25.45 -11.66
N LEU A 189 10.91 26.13 -10.71
CA LEU A 189 9.56 25.84 -10.22
C LEU A 189 8.58 26.89 -10.75
N PRO A 190 7.30 26.53 -10.96
CA PRO A 190 6.24 27.51 -11.13
C PRO A 190 6.17 28.47 -9.93
N GLU A 191 5.77 29.71 -10.16
CA GLU A 191 5.72 30.77 -9.13
C GLU A 191 4.91 30.39 -7.89
N ARG A 192 3.87 29.57 -8.06
CA ARG A 192 3.04 29.04 -6.97
C ARG A 192 3.81 28.21 -5.94
N TYR A 193 4.93 27.62 -6.35
CA TYR A 193 5.74 26.73 -5.52
C TYR A 193 7.03 27.39 -5.05
N ALA A 194 7.50 26.94 -3.90
CA ALA A 194 8.82 27.26 -3.35
C ALA A 194 9.45 25.98 -2.79
N ALA A 195 10.77 25.95 -2.71
CA ALA A 195 11.53 24.84 -2.16
C ALA A 195 12.25 25.28 -0.88
N GLN A 196 12.20 24.44 0.14
CA GLN A 196 12.97 24.59 1.37
C GLN A 196 13.73 23.29 1.61
N ALA A 197 15.03 23.40 1.88
CA ALA A 197 15.86 22.26 2.27
C ALA A 197 16.43 22.52 3.68
N ASP A 198 15.95 21.77 4.66
CA ASP A 198 16.41 21.91 6.05
C ASP A 198 16.09 20.65 6.88
N ILE A 199 16.51 20.66 8.14
CA ILE A 199 16.22 19.64 9.14
C ILE A 199 14.81 19.87 9.72
N ILE A 200 14.09 18.78 9.97
CA ILE A 200 12.85 18.78 10.74
C ILE A 200 13.20 18.98 12.23
N ILE A 201 12.84 20.13 12.79
CA ILE A 201 13.09 20.47 14.20
C ILE A 201 11.98 19.91 15.09
N ASP A 202 10.74 20.05 14.64
CA ASP A 202 9.56 19.54 15.33
C ASP A 202 8.53 19.01 14.34
N ALA A 203 7.72 18.05 14.76
CA ALA A 203 6.72 17.44 13.93
C ALA A 203 5.55 16.88 14.75
N HIS A 204 4.33 17.18 14.31
CA HIS A 204 3.10 16.72 14.94
C HIS A 204 2.22 15.96 13.95
N PHE A 205 1.62 14.88 14.43
CA PHE A 205 0.68 14.06 13.66
C PHE A 205 -0.76 14.49 13.94
N LYS A 206 -1.57 14.59 12.88
CA LYS A 206 -3.02 14.80 12.97
C LYS A 206 -3.75 13.84 12.05
N LYS A 207 -4.82 13.25 12.55
CA LYS A 207 -5.75 12.43 11.78
C LYS A 207 -7.12 13.12 11.72
N TRP A 208 -7.75 13.10 10.55
CA TRP A 208 -9.11 13.63 10.37
C TRP A 208 -9.85 12.86 9.28
N TYR A 209 -11.16 13.08 9.23
CA TYR A 209 -12.04 12.49 8.23
C TYR A 209 -12.73 13.60 7.44
N ALA A 210 -12.72 13.52 6.11
CA ALA A 210 -13.32 14.54 5.25
C ALA A 210 -13.87 13.96 3.93
N GLY A 211 -14.85 14.65 3.35
CA GLY A 211 -15.47 14.33 2.06
C GLY A 211 -16.71 13.43 2.15
N ASN A 212 -17.38 13.24 1.01
CA ASN A 212 -18.47 12.30 0.81
C ASN A 212 -18.15 11.40 -0.40
N PRO A 213 -17.90 10.09 -0.24
CA PRO A 213 -17.87 9.34 1.02
C PRO A 213 -16.75 9.79 1.96
N THR A 214 -16.94 9.58 3.26
CA THR A 214 -15.98 9.95 4.32
C THR A 214 -14.63 9.25 4.12
N ARG A 215 -13.57 10.02 3.89
CA ARG A 215 -12.20 9.51 3.71
C ARG A 215 -11.34 9.86 4.90
N GLU A 216 -10.50 8.92 5.33
CA GLU A 216 -9.50 9.14 6.37
C GLU A 216 -8.26 9.81 5.78
N TYR A 217 -7.78 10.85 6.44
CA TYR A 217 -6.54 11.56 6.09
C TYR A 217 -5.58 11.56 7.27
N HIS A 218 -4.31 11.36 6.95
CA HIS A 218 -3.18 11.48 7.86
C HIS A 218 -2.39 12.71 7.46
N GLY A 219 -2.06 13.56 8.43
CA GLY A 219 -1.26 14.75 8.20
C GLY A 219 -0.17 14.93 9.24
N LEU A 220 0.87 15.59 8.78
CA LEU A 220 2.08 15.94 9.49
C LEU A 220 2.26 17.45 9.35
N GLY A 221 2.18 18.16 10.46
CA GLY A 221 2.75 19.50 10.50
C GLY A 221 4.20 19.38 10.94
N ILE A 222 5.10 19.95 10.15
CA ILE A 222 6.55 19.87 10.37
C ILE A 222 7.13 21.28 10.41
N GLN A 223 8.08 21.50 11.30
CA GLN A 223 8.87 22.72 11.34
C GLN A 223 10.22 22.46 10.66
N CYS A 224 10.36 22.95 9.44
CA CYS A 224 11.56 22.81 8.61
C CYS A 224 12.34 24.12 8.67
N GLY A 225 13.38 24.17 9.49
CA GLY A 225 14.05 25.42 9.85
C GLY A 225 13.08 26.39 10.55
N SER A 226 12.97 27.62 10.04
CA SER A 226 12.01 28.62 10.55
C SER A 226 10.60 28.51 9.95
N LEU A 227 10.37 27.60 8.99
CA LEU A 227 9.12 27.51 8.23
C LEU A 227 8.24 26.35 8.70
N PRO A 228 7.00 26.62 9.16
CA PRO A 228 6.03 25.57 9.42
C PRO A 228 5.39 25.13 8.10
N LEU A 229 5.46 23.84 7.82
CA LEU A 229 4.94 23.21 6.61
C LEU A 229 3.96 22.09 6.97
N ALA A 230 3.02 21.80 6.07
CA ALA A 230 2.04 20.73 6.26
C ALA A 230 2.09 19.70 5.13
N PHE A 231 2.32 18.44 5.47
CA PHE A 231 2.25 17.30 4.57
C PHE A 231 1.09 16.40 4.96
N TRP A 232 0.33 15.87 4.00
CA TRP A 232 -0.80 15.00 4.32
C TRP A 232 -1.16 14.08 3.17
N TRP A 233 -1.82 12.98 3.49
CA TRP A 233 -2.22 11.99 2.51
C TRP A 233 -3.48 11.25 2.95
N GLN A 234 -4.21 10.71 1.99
CA GLN A 234 -5.37 9.87 2.20
C GLN A 234 -4.94 8.47 2.65
N ALA A 235 -5.43 8.06 3.82
CA ALA A 235 -5.32 6.68 4.28
C ALA A 235 -6.36 5.83 3.55
N GLY A 236 -5.92 4.85 2.75
CA GLY A 236 -6.81 3.84 2.16
C GLY A 236 -6.77 3.68 0.64
N CYS A 237 -6.06 4.51 -0.12
CA CYS A 237 -5.86 4.23 -1.54
C CYS A 237 -4.75 3.18 -1.76
N ALA A 238 -5.18 1.91 -1.79
CA ALA A 238 -4.58 0.70 -2.35
C ALA A 238 -3.18 0.23 -1.89
N ASN A 239 -2.37 1.02 -1.16
CA ASN A 239 -0.98 0.62 -0.89
C ASN A 239 -0.69 0.20 0.55
N PHE A 240 -1.40 0.74 1.54
CA PHE A 240 -1.00 0.63 2.96
C PHE A 240 -2.00 -0.11 3.85
N ALA A 241 -3.08 -0.64 3.26
CA ALA A 241 -4.05 -1.52 3.93
C ALA A 241 -3.80 -3.02 3.63
N LEU A 242 -2.87 -3.34 2.72
CA LEU A 242 -2.48 -4.70 2.39
C LEU A 242 -1.42 -5.23 3.37
N HIS A 243 -1.32 -6.55 3.51
CA HIS A 243 -0.25 -7.15 4.31
C HIS A 243 1.13 -6.70 3.78
N PRO A 244 2.13 -6.40 4.63
CA PRO A 244 3.40 -5.80 4.19
C PRO A 244 4.18 -6.61 3.17
N VAL A 245 3.91 -7.91 3.06
CA VAL A 245 4.50 -8.74 1.99
C VAL A 245 4.10 -8.25 0.61
N PHE A 246 3.00 -7.51 0.45
CA PHE A 246 2.54 -6.97 -0.82
C PHE A 246 2.95 -5.51 -1.03
N TYR A 247 3.69 -4.93 -0.08
CA TYR A 247 4.23 -3.60 -0.26
C TYR A 247 5.23 -3.60 -1.42
N ARG A 248 4.99 -2.66 -2.33
CA ARG A 248 5.93 -2.27 -3.38
C ARG A 248 6.78 -1.09 -2.94
N CYS A 249 6.21 -0.23 -2.09
CA CYS A 249 6.78 0.99 -1.55
C CYS A 249 6.36 1.09 -0.09
N GLN A 250 7.17 1.73 0.75
CA GLN A 250 6.83 2.00 2.14
C GLN A 250 5.83 3.16 2.26
N PRO A 251 4.99 3.19 3.32
CA PRO A 251 4.24 4.39 3.67
C PRO A 251 5.14 5.61 3.85
N PRO A 252 4.62 6.84 3.69
CA PRO A 252 5.38 8.04 4.01
C PRO A 252 5.97 7.98 5.43
N PHE A 253 7.30 8.09 5.53
CA PHE A 253 8.04 8.11 6.79
C PHE A 253 8.75 9.44 6.95
N LEU A 254 8.46 10.14 8.05
CA LEU A 254 9.18 11.32 8.49
C LEU A 254 9.41 11.25 9.99
N ALA A 255 10.60 11.65 10.41
CA ALA A 255 10.97 11.75 11.81
C ALA A 255 11.64 13.08 12.12
N THR A 256 11.57 13.51 13.38
CA THR A 256 12.35 14.65 13.87
C THR A 256 13.85 14.38 13.67
N GLY A 257 14.58 15.39 13.20
CA GLY A 257 15.99 15.29 12.84
C GLY A 257 16.25 14.84 11.40
N ASP A 258 15.21 14.51 10.62
CA ASP A 258 15.38 14.19 9.21
C ASP A 258 15.72 15.43 8.38
N ARG A 259 16.67 15.26 7.45
CA ARG A 259 17.02 16.27 6.46
C ARG A 259 16.10 16.11 5.26
N ILE A 260 15.28 17.12 5.01
CA ILE A 260 14.31 17.06 3.92
C ILE A 260 14.54 18.20 2.94
N LEU A 261 14.15 17.94 1.70
CA LEU A 261 13.84 18.93 0.69
C LEU A 261 12.33 18.88 0.46
N ALA A 262 11.63 19.93 0.88
CA ALA A 262 10.20 20.08 0.68
C ALA A 262 9.92 21.14 -0.38
N VAL A 263 9.12 20.77 -1.39
CA VAL A 263 8.52 21.72 -2.32
C VAL A 263 7.08 21.94 -1.88
N TYR A 264 6.77 23.18 -1.52
CA TYR A 264 5.50 23.58 -0.93
C TYR A 264 4.82 24.68 -1.73
N GLU A 265 3.51 24.79 -1.59
CA GLU A 265 2.72 25.90 -2.13
C GLU A 265 2.86 27.14 -1.24
N ARG A 266 3.18 28.29 -1.83
CA ARG A 266 3.50 29.53 -1.10
C ARG A 266 2.36 29.99 -0.19
N ASP A 267 1.13 29.91 -0.66
CA ASP A 267 -0.05 30.44 0.05
C ASP A 267 -0.48 29.55 1.21
N SER A 268 -0.54 28.24 0.99
CA SER A 268 -1.07 27.27 1.95
C SER A 268 0.00 26.62 2.83
N ARG A 269 1.28 26.77 2.48
CA ARG A 269 2.42 26.04 3.07
C ARG A 269 2.27 24.51 3.00
N ALA A 270 1.41 24.04 2.10
CA ALA A 270 1.19 22.64 1.85
C ALA A 270 2.37 22.06 1.07
N ILE A 271 2.97 21.00 1.57
CA ILE A 271 4.00 20.25 0.84
C ILE A 271 3.33 19.48 -0.30
N HIS A 272 3.83 19.64 -1.51
CA HIS A 272 3.37 18.94 -2.71
C HIS A 272 4.38 17.89 -3.20
N ALA A 273 5.67 18.14 -3.01
CA ALA A 273 6.72 17.14 -3.25
C ALA A 273 7.73 17.19 -2.10
N LEU A 274 8.33 16.05 -1.79
CA LEU A 274 9.20 15.87 -0.64
C LEU A 274 10.29 14.87 -1.01
N TYR A 275 11.52 15.16 -0.64
CA TYR A 275 12.63 14.21 -0.65
C TYR A 275 13.26 14.19 0.74
N ASN A 276 13.33 13.01 1.34
CA ASN A 276 14.01 12.78 2.59
C ASN A 276 15.42 12.29 2.29
N ALA A 277 16.41 13.16 2.52
CA ALA A 277 17.81 12.84 2.28
C ALA A 277 18.38 11.88 3.34
N SER A 278 17.72 11.75 4.50
CA SER A 278 18.15 10.80 5.53
C SER A 278 17.98 9.35 5.10
N ASP A 279 16.92 9.04 4.36
CA ASP A 279 16.57 7.67 3.98
C ASP A 279 16.38 7.47 2.47
N GLY A 280 16.60 8.51 1.68
CA GLY A 280 16.51 8.47 0.23
C GLY A 280 15.08 8.33 -0.31
N ALA A 281 14.05 8.45 0.52
CA ALA A 281 12.65 8.36 0.09
C ALA A 281 12.16 9.66 -0.55
N ALA A 282 11.40 9.55 -1.64
CA ALA A 282 10.83 10.72 -2.32
C ALA A 282 9.34 10.54 -2.57
N TYR A 283 8.55 11.56 -2.25
CA TYR A 283 7.10 11.56 -2.34
C TYR A 283 6.59 12.75 -3.15
N ILE A 284 5.52 12.56 -3.91
CA ILE A 284 4.76 13.62 -4.58
C ILE A 284 3.27 13.39 -4.39
N LYS A 285 2.53 14.44 -4.04
CA LYS A 285 1.07 14.38 -3.97
C LYS A 285 0.47 14.31 -5.36
N ASN A 286 -0.46 13.39 -5.57
CA ASN A 286 -1.22 13.29 -6.80
C ASN A 286 -2.17 14.47 -6.95
N HIS A 287 -2.30 14.96 -8.18
CA HIS A 287 -3.30 15.99 -8.47
C HIS A 287 -4.69 15.32 -8.62
N PRO A 288 -5.77 15.85 -8.01
CA PRO A 288 -7.10 15.22 -8.06
C PRO A 288 -7.62 14.98 -9.48
N LEU A 289 -7.28 15.87 -10.41
CA LEU A 289 -7.65 15.78 -11.84
C LEU A 289 -6.63 15.06 -12.72
N TYR A 290 -5.59 14.45 -12.12
CA TYR A 290 -4.61 13.66 -12.86
C TYR A 290 -4.38 12.34 -12.11
N PRO A 291 -5.10 11.26 -12.46
CA PRO A 291 -4.85 9.96 -11.87
C PRO A 291 -3.40 9.55 -12.19
N GLY A 292 -2.63 9.30 -11.14
CA GLY A 292 -1.24 8.88 -11.29
C GLY A 292 -1.13 7.62 -12.16
N ARG A 293 0.02 7.39 -12.81
CA ARG A 293 0.19 6.22 -13.73
C ARG A 293 -0.13 4.90 -13.02
N ARG A 294 0.17 4.84 -11.72
CA ARG A 294 -0.12 3.67 -10.88
C ARG A 294 -1.61 3.47 -10.65
N GLN A 295 -2.36 4.53 -10.35
CA GLN A 295 -3.81 4.45 -10.17
C GLN A 295 -4.50 4.00 -11.45
N LEU A 296 -4.07 4.56 -12.58
CA LEU A 296 -4.57 4.16 -13.88
C LEU A 296 -4.29 2.66 -14.12
N SER A 297 -3.08 2.17 -13.84
CA SER A 297 -2.76 0.74 -13.99
C SER A 297 -3.62 -0.18 -13.11
N LEU A 298 -3.93 0.23 -11.88
CA LEU A 298 -4.83 -0.52 -10.99
C LEU A 298 -6.25 -0.55 -11.53
N LEU A 299 -6.70 0.57 -12.11
CA LEU A 299 -8.00 0.64 -12.75
C LEU A 299 -8.08 -0.32 -13.94
N TYR A 300 -7.04 -0.38 -14.78
CA TYR A 300 -6.94 -1.36 -15.86
C TYR A 300 -7.07 -2.80 -15.36
N TYR A 301 -6.31 -3.18 -14.32
CA TYR A 301 -6.41 -4.52 -13.75
C TYR A 301 -7.80 -4.82 -13.18
N LEU A 302 -8.44 -3.83 -12.54
CA LEU A 302 -9.78 -3.99 -11.97
C LEU A 302 -10.84 -4.16 -13.05
N PHE A 303 -10.84 -3.31 -14.08
CA PHE A 303 -11.81 -3.35 -15.16
C PHE A 303 -11.68 -4.64 -15.99
N TYR A 304 -10.47 -5.00 -16.42
CA TYR A 304 -10.27 -6.24 -17.16
C TYR A 304 -10.44 -7.49 -16.29
N GLY A 305 -10.08 -7.42 -15.00
CA GLY A 305 -10.36 -8.49 -14.04
C GLY A 305 -11.86 -8.71 -13.85
N LEU A 306 -12.65 -7.64 -13.74
CA LEU A 306 -14.10 -7.70 -13.65
C LEU A 306 -14.71 -8.26 -14.95
N ALA A 307 -14.25 -7.80 -16.11
CA ALA A 307 -14.66 -8.32 -17.42
C ALA A 307 -14.46 -9.85 -17.51
N LEU A 308 -13.28 -10.31 -17.09
CA LEU A 308 -12.95 -11.74 -17.06
C LEU A 308 -13.87 -12.52 -16.12
N VAL A 309 -14.12 -12.02 -14.91
CA VAL A 309 -15.01 -12.68 -13.94
C VAL A 309 -16.44 -12.75 -14.48
N MET A 310 -16.95 -11.65 -15.04
CA MET A 310 -18.29 -11.61 -15.63
C MET A 310 -18.42 -12.58 -16.81
N TYR A 311 -17.41 -12.64 -17.68
CA TYR A 311 -17.36 -13.60 -18.77
C TYR A 311 -17.38 -15.05 -18.27
N LEU A 312 -16.55 -15.39 -17.28
CA LEU A 312 -16.50 -16.76 -16.73
C LEU A 312 -17.84 -17.17 -16.08
N LEU A 313 -18.53 -16.23 -15.42
CA LEU A 313 -19.87 -16.47 -14.87
C LEU A 313 -20.88 -16.71 -15.99
N PHE A 314 -20.88 -15.88 -17.03
CA PHE A 314 -21.78 -16.01 -18.17
C PHE A 314 -21.55 -17.33 -18.91
N LEU A 315 -20.29 -17.65 -19.21
CA LEU A 315 -19.90 -18.92 -19.81
C LEU A 315 -20.35 -20.12 -18.97
N GLY A 316 -20.24 -20.03 -17.63
CA GLY A 316 -20.73 -21.07 -16.73
C GLY A 316 -22.24 -21.28 -16.81
N VAL A 317 -23.02 -20.20 -16.86
CA VAL A 317 -24.49 -20.24 -17.03
C VAL A 317 -24.85 -20.87 -18.37
N GLU A 318 -24.18 -20.45 -19.44
CA GLU A 318 -24.41 -20.97 -20.79
C GLU A 318 -24.07 -22.47 -20.89
N LEU A 319 -22.96 -22.91 -20.30
CA LEU A 319 -22.58 -24.33 -20.25
C LEU A 319 -23.59 -25.19 -19.49
N VAL A 320 -24.14 -24.69 -18.37
CA VAL A 320 -25.20 -25.38 -17.62
C VAL A 320 -26.49 -25.44 -18.44
N SER A 321 -26.84 -24.35 -19.14
CA SER A 321 -27.96 -24.31 -20.07
C SER A 321 -27.78 -25.31 -21.23
N ALA A 322 -26.55 -25.50 -21.75
CA ALA A 322 -26.22 -26.53 -22.75
C ALA A 322 -26.63 -27.92 -22.28
N LEU A 323 -26.15 -28.25 -21.07
CA LEU A 323 -26.32 -29.55 -20.44
C LEU A 323 -27.80 -29.86 -20.22
N GLN A 324 -28.62 -28.85 -19.93
CA GLN A 324 -30.06 -29.01 -19.70
C GLN A 324 -30.90 -28.99 -20.98
N SER A 325 -30.51 -28.20 -21.98
CA SER A 325 -31.31 -27.99 -23.21
C SER A 325 -30.93 -28.90 -24.38
N GLY A 326 -29.82 -29.65 -24.28
CA GLY A 326 -29.31 -30.51 -25.36
C GLY A 326 -28.82 -29.73 -26.59
N ARG A 327 -28.71 -28.40 -26.51
CA ARG A 327 -28.16 -27.55 -27.58
C ARG A 327 -26.67 -27.82 -27.76
N ARG A 328 -26.18 -27.64 -29.00
CA ARG A 328 -24.75 -27.73 -29.30
C ARG A 328 -23.98 -26.64 -28.53
N VAL A 329 -23.08 -27.10 -27.67
CA VAL A 329 -22.16 -26.28 -26.85
C VAL A 329 -21.46 -25.18 -27.66
N TRP A 330 -21.15 -25.43 -28.93
CA TRP A 330 -20.47 -24.46 -29.80
C TRP A 330 -21.23 -23.13 -29.98
N TRP A 331 -22.55 -23.16 -30.13
CA TRP A 331 -23.35 -21.94 -30.28
C TRP A 331 -23.34 -21.07 -29.02
N GLN A 332 -23.34 -21.70 -27.86
CA GLN A 332 -23.29 -21.02 -26.58
C GLN A 332 -21.89 -20.46 -26.26
N VAL A 333 -20.84 -21.14 -26.72
CA VAL A 333 -19.49 -20.57 -26.67
C VAL A 333 -19.43 -19.32 -27.54
N GLN A 334 -20.04 -19.33 -28.73
CA GLN A 334 -20.13 -18.14 -29.59
C GLN A 334 -20.87 -17.00 -28.89
N ASP A 335 -22.06 -17.25 -28.33
CA ASP A 335 -22.83 -16.24 -27.60
C ASP A 335 -22.04 -15.66 -26.40
N SER A 336 -21.27 -16.51 -25.71
CA SER A 336 -20.39 -16.07 -24.61
C SER A 336 -19.23 -15.19 -25.06
N LEU A 337 -18.69 -15.43 -26.26
CA LEU A 337 -17.62 -14.62 -26.85
C LEU A 337 -18.15 -13.26 -27.32
N ASP A 338 -19.36 -13.21 -27.85
CA ASP A 338 -20.03 -11.95 -28.20
C ASP A 338 -20.26 -11.10 -26.94
N MET A 339 -20.66 -11.72 -25.84
CA MET A 339 -20.77 -11.03 -24.54
C MET A 339 -19.42 -10.55 -24.01
N LEU A 340 -18.34 -11.34 -24.16
CA LEU A 340 -16.98 -10.90 -23.82
C LEU A 340 -16.56 -9.67 -24.64
N SER A 341 -16.81 -9.69 -25.95
CA SER A 341 -16.54 -8.58 -26.86
C SER A 341 -17.26 -7.31 -26.41
N LEU A 342 -18.55 -7.41 -26.07
CA LEU A 342 -19.35 -6.30 -25.55
C LEU A 342 -18.79 -5.76 -24.22
N LEU A 343 -18.43 -6.64 -23.28
CA LEU A 343 -17.82 -6.25 -22.00
C LEU A 343 -16.49 -5.52 -22.22
N LEU A 344 -15.62 -6.03 -23.09
CA LEU A 344 -14.35 -5.41 -23.43
C LEU A 344 -14.54 -4.04 -24.09
N LEU A 345 -15.51 -3.90 -25.00
CA LEU A 345 -15.83 -2.63 -25.64
C LEU A 345 -16.32 -1.60 -24.63
N CYS A 346 -17.27 -1.97 -23.75
CA CYS A 346 -17.81 -1.08 -22.73
C CYS A 346 -16.72 -0.63 -21.74
N PHE A 347 -15.96 -1.56 -21.18
CA PHE A 347 -14.89 -1.23 -20.23
C PHE A 347 -13.73 -0.48 -20.91
N GLY A 348 -13.36 -0.86 -22.13
CA GLY A 348 -12.35 -0.17 -22.93
C GLY A 348 -12.76 1.27 -23.25
N GLY A 349 -14.04 1.50 -23.58
CA GLY A 349 -14.59 2.84 -23.81
C GLY A 349 -14.50 3.72 -22.56
N VAL A 350 -14.87 3.19 -21.38
CA VAL A 350 -14.73 3.93 -20.11
C VAL A 350 -13.27 4.26 -19.82
N LEU A 351 -12.35 3.32 -20.02
CA LEU A 351 -10.92 3.55 -19.81
C LEU A 351 -10.36 4.60 -20.77
N ALA A 352 -10.76 4.58 -22.05
CA ALA A 352 -10.37 5.59 -23.04
C ALA A 352 -10.84 7.00 -22.64
N VAL A 353 -12.08 7.13 -22.15
CA VAL A 353 -12.59 8.41 -21.61
C VAL A 353 -11.77 8.86 -20.41
N LEU A 354 -11.44 7.97 -19.48
CA LEU A 354 -10.63 8.30 -18.31
C LEU A 354 -9.20 8.71 -18.67
N GLU A 355 -8.59 8.11 -19.68
CA GLU A 355 -7.29 8.54 -20.19
C GLU A 355 -7.34 9.93 -20.83
N LEU A 356 -8.46 10.28 -21.49
CA LEU A 356 -8.67 11.59 -22.08
C LEU A 356 -8.80 12.71 -21.04
N ILE A 357 -9.23 12.40 -19.81
CA ILE A 357 -9.33 13.37 -18.70
C ILE A 357 -7.96 13.99 -18.38
N GLY A 358 -6.87 13.22 -18.44
CA GLY A 358 -5.54 13.72 -18.10
C GLY A 358 -5.04 14.86 -19.02
N PRO A 359 -4.97 14.63 -20.35
CA PRO A 359 -4.60 15.65 -21.33
C PRO A 359 -5.56 16.84 -21.35
N THR A 360 -6.87 16.60 -21.24
CA THR A 360 -7.87 17.68 -21.21
C THR A 360 -7.72 18.54 -19.95
N ALA A 361 -7.51 17.93 -18.78
CA ALA A 361 -7.24 18.65 -17.54
C ALA A 361 -5.94 19.46 -17.60
N TRP A 362 -4.91 18.95 -18.31
CA TRP A 362 -3.67 19.69 -18.53
C TRP A 362 -3.87 20.96 -19.37
N LEU A 363 -4.64 20.86 -20.46
CA LEU A 363 -4.93 21.99 -21.34
C LEU A 363 -5.83 23.03 -20.66
N LEU A 364 -6.81 22.57 -19.88
CA LEU A 364 -7.83 23.45 -19.29
C LEU A 364 -7.44 24.04 -17.93
N SER A 365 -6.46 23.46 -17.22
CA SER A 365 -6.11 23.87 -15.86
C SER A 365 -4.64 24.24 -15.71
N ARG A 366 -4.38 25.54 -15.45
CA ARG A 366 -3.04 26.03 -15.07
C ARG A 366 -2.48 25.30 -13.86
N ARG A 367 -3.32 24.90 -12.89
CA ARG A 367 -2.90 24.16 -11.70
C ARG A 367 -2.35 22.77 -12.04
N VAL A 368 -2.95 22.08 -13.02
CA VAL A 368 -2.46 20.78 -13.50
C VAL A 368 -1.15 20.96 -14.26
N ALA A 369 -1.05 21.98 -15.11
CA ALA A 369 0.18 22.30 -15.83
C ALA A 369 1.35 22.60 -14.88
N ASP A 370 1.13 23.42 -13.84
CA ASP A 370 2.14 23.72 -12.82
C ASP A 370 2.54 22.47 -12.03
N TRP A 371 1.58 21.60 -11.71
CA TRP A 371 1.88 20.32 -11.06
C TRP A 371 2.72 19.39 -11.93
N LEU A 372 2.45 19.31 -13.24
CA LEU A 372 3.27 18.52 -14.18
C LEU A 372 4.69 19.08 -14.30
N LYS A 373 4.84 20.41 -14.33
CA LYS A 373 6.16 21.07 -14.28
C LYS A 373 6.90 20.72 -12.99
N LEU A 374 6.23 20.82 -11.83
CA LEU A 374 6.77 20.41 -10.53
C LEU A 374 7.25 18.95 -10.55
N ARG A 375 6.41 18.02 -11.02
CA ARG A 375 6.76 16.60 -11.14
C ARG A 375 7.99 16.38 -12.02
N SER A 376 8.09 17.11 -13.13
CA SER A 376 9.24 17.04 -14.03
C SER A 376 10.51 17.60 -13.38
N ALA A 377 10.40 18.68 -12.61
CA ALA A 377 11.51 19.31 -11.89
C ALA A 377 12.03 18.37 -10.80
N MET A 378 11.12 17.78 -10.02
CA MET A 378 11.48 16.83 -8.97
C MET A 378 12.17 15.57 -9.53
N ARG A 379 11.69 15.03 -10.65
CA ARG A 379 12.36 13.90 -11.31
C ARG A 379 13.77 14.25 -11.81
N ARG A 380 13.96 15.47 -12.34
CA ARG A 380 15.28 15.94 -12.77
C ARG A 380 16.22 16.11 -11.58
N TYR A 381 15.72 16.66 -10.48
CA TYR A 381 16.46 16.75 -9.22
C TYR A 381 16.94 15.39 -8.74
N LEU A 382 16.02 14.41 -8.62
CA LEU A 382 16.36 13.07 -8.14
C LEU A 382 17.37 12.35 -9.04
N ARG A 383 17.29 12.52 -10.38
CA ARG A 383 18.31 11.94 -11.28
C ARG A 383 19.72 12.46 -11.03
N GLY A 384 19.85 13.72 -10.60
CA GLY A 384 21.15 14.34 -10.30
C GLY A 384 21.62 14.07 -8.87
N ALA A 385 20.72 14.19 -7.89
CA ALA A 385 21.07 14.13 -6.47
C ALA A 385 20.97 12.72 -5.86
N ALA A 386 20.15 11.82 -6.41
CA ALA A 386 19.87 10.50 -5.84
C ALA A 386 19.45 9.49 -6.94
N PRO A 387 20.41 8.99 -7.75
CA PRO A 387 20.13 8.20 -8.96
C PRO A 387 19.24 6.96 -8.79
N PRO A 388 19.24 6.21 -7.66
CA PRO A 388 18.34 5.07 -7.47
C PRO A 388 16.96 5.44 -6.89
N THR A 389 16.70 6.71 -6.54
CA THR A 389 15.47 7.09 -5.83
C THR A 389 14.29 7.21 -6.79
N THR A 390 13.26 6.38 -6.56
CA THR A 390 11.98 6.46 -7.26
C THR A 390 11.06 7.49 -6.61
N LEU A 391 10.50 8.40 -7.40
CA LEU A 391 9.49 9.36 -6.92
C LEU A 391 8.14 8.66 -6.72
N GLU A 392 7.70 8.54 -5.47
CA GLU A 392 6.48 7.83 -5.09
C GLU A 392 5.26 8.75 -5.09
N GLU A 393 4.18 8.30 -5.71
CA GLU A 393 2.92 9.03 -5.79
C GLU A 393 2.04 8.73 -4.58
N VAL A 394 1.67 9.78 -3.84
CA VAL A 394 0.85 9.74 -2.62
C VAL A 394 -0.46 10.47 -2.89
N MET A 395 -1.60 9.94 -2.44
CA MET A 395 -2.91 10.60 -2.62
C MET A 395 -3.22 11.59 -1.51
#